data_AF-A0A845WBZ0-F1
#
_entry.id   AF-A0A845WBZ0-F1
#
_cell.length_a   1.000
_cell.length_b   1.000
_cell.length_c   1.000
_cell.angle_alpha   90.00
_cell.angle_beta   90.00
_cell.angle_gamma   90.00
#
_symmetry.space_group_name_H-M   'P 1'
#
loop_
_entity.id
_entity.type
_entity.pdbx_description
1 polymer ?
#
loop_
_entity_poly.entity_id
_entity_poly.type
_entity_poly.pdbx_seq_one_letter_code
_entity_poly.pdbx_strand_id
1 'polypeptide(L)'
;METYPSFTAKYGTIVNFIEHIILGFFIAEIFIKIGAEGSNPWRYFKNGWNLFDFFIVVALLLPIDNQYFIVLRMLRLLRVFRLISALPRLQILVRALLKSLPSMGYVFLLLCILFYIYGVAGTFLFADNDPIHFSSLPKSILSLFQVVTLEGWTDLMYIQMYGCERYGYDGIEELCTNPSASPLIGVLFFVSFVMLGAMITINLFVGIITSNITDSVNEFKQDQDKKLDKVLKEQNQFSKVSRLEGQLLAIQEQLKDMNSSLERIRTDISDY
;
A
#
# COMPACT_ATOMS: atom_id res chain seq x y z
N MET A 1 -1.54 -24.00 -15.28
CA MET A 1 -1.45 -25.48 -15.22
C MET A 1 -2.81 -26.14 -15.38
N GLU A 2 -3.91 -25.57 -14.86
CA GLU A 2 -5.28 -26.05 -15.15
C GLU A 2 -5.82 -25.70 -16.56
N THR A 3 -5.12 -24.86 -17.32
CA THR A 3 -5.61 -24.35 -18.62
C THR A 3 -5.27 -25.25 -19.83
N TYR A 4 -4.39 -26.25 -19.67
CA TYR A 4 -4.03 -27.18 -20.75
C TYR A 4 -4.86 -28.47 -20.64
N PRO A 5 -5.70 -28.81 -21.63
CA PRO A 5 -6.60 -29.97 -21.57
C PRO A 5 -5.89 -31.31 -21.37
N SER A 6 -4.68 -31.45 -21.90
CA SER A 6 -3.86 -32.66 -21.79
C SER A 6 -3.32 -32.89 -20.38
N PHE A 7 -3.08 -31.83 -19.61
CA PHE A 7 -2.57 -31.91 -18.25
C PHE A 7 -3.68 -32.16 -17.23
N THR A 8 -4.84 -31.51 -17.40
CA THR A 8 -6.03 -31.72 -16.55
C THR A 8 -6.60 -33.12 -16.69
N ALA A 9 -6.58 -33.71 -17.89
CA ALA A 9 -7.00 -35.08 -18.10
C ALA A 9 -6.14 -36.10 -17.32
N LYS A 10 -4.84 -35.81 -17.12
CA LYS A 10 -3.89 -36.72 -16.47
C LYS A 10 -3.72 -36.49 -14.97
N TYR A 11 -3.71 -35.23 -14.53
CA TYR A 11 -3.43 -34.84 -13.14
C TYR A 11 -4.58 -34.12 -12.44
N GLY A 12 -5.67 -33.81 -13.14
CA GLY A 12 -6.79 -33.03 -12.60
C GLY A 12 -7.39 -33.65 -11.34
N THR A 13 -7.51 -34.98 -11.27
CA THR A 13 -8.01 -35.68 -10.09
C THR A 13 -7.09 -35.50 -8.88
N ILE A 14 -5.77 -35.58 -9.08
CA ILE A 14 -4.77 -35.41 -8.00
C ILE A 14 -4.76 -33.96 -7.53
N VAL A 15 -4.78 -33.01 -8.46
CA VAL A 15 -4.81 -31.57 -8.14
C VAL A 15 -6.08 -31.22 -7.36
N ASN A 16 -7.25 -31.64 -7.83
CA ASN A 16 -8.52 -31.42 -7.11
C ASN A 16 -8.50 -32.05 -5.71
N PHE A 17 -7.92 -33.24 -5.56
CA PHE A 17 -7.81 -33.89 -4.25
C PHE A 17 -6.93 -33.10 -3.29
N ILE A 18 -5.75 -32.65 -3.75
CA ILE A 18 -4.84 -31.79 -2.97
C ILE A 18 -5.54 -30.49 -2.58
N GLU A 19 -6.31 -29.89 -3.49
CA GLU A 19 -7.04 -28.65 -3.23
C GLU A 19 -8.11 -28.81 -2.15
N HIS A 20 -8.84 -29.93 -2.12
CA HIS A 20 -9.81 -30.20 -1.06
C HIS A 20 -9.13 -30.41 0.29
N ILE A 21 -7.97 -31.09 0.32
CA ILE A 21 -7.17 -31.23 1.54
C ILE A 21 -6.72 -29.85 2.04
N ILE A 22 -6.14 -29.04 1.16
CA ILE A 22 -5.67 -27.69 1.48
C ILE A 22 -6.84 -26.83 1.99
N LEU A 23 -7.99 -26.88 1.34
CA LEU A 23 -9.20 -26.17 1.78
C LEU A 23 -9.63 -26.63 3.19
N GLY A 24 -9.61 -27.93 3.46
CA GLY A 24 -9.90 -28.50 4.77
C GLY A 24 -8.95 -27.96 5.85
N PHE A 25 -7.65 -27.90 5.58
CA PHE A 25 -6.66 -27.30 6.49
C PHE A 25 -6.98 -25.82 6.77
N PHE A 26 -7.34 -25.04 5.75
CA PHE A 26 -7.67 -23.63 5.94
C PHE A 26 -8.96 -23.43 6.74
N ILE A 27 -9.98 -24.27 6.52
CA ILE A 27 -11.20 -24.25 7.33
C ILE A 27 -10.85 -24.54 8.79
N ALA A 28 -10.06 -25.60 9.04
CA ALA A 28 -9.61 -25.96 10.38
C ALA A 28 -8.80 -24.85 11.04
N GLU A 29 -7.87 -24.21 10.31
CA GLU A 29 -7.10 -23.07 10.79
C GLU A 29 -7.98 -21.91 11.26
N ILE A 30 -9.04 -21.58 10.51
CA ILE A 30 -10.00 -20.54 10.90
C ILE A 30 -10.71 -20.92 12.20
N PHE A 31 -11.23 -22.14 12.31
CA PHE A 31 -11.90 -22.60 13.54
C PHE A 31 -10.97 -22.61 14.74
N ILE A 32 -9.72 -23.05 14.57
CA ILE A 32 -8.69 -23.02 15.62
C ILE A 32 -8.40 -21.59 16.06
N LYS A 33 -8.19 -20.66 15.11
CA LYS A 33 -7.93 -19.25 15.42
C LYS A 33 -9.12 -18.57 16.12
N ILE A 34 -10.35 -18.87 15.72
CA ILE A 34 -11.55 -18.34 16.39
C ILE A 34 -11.66 -18.92 17.81
N GLY A 35 -11.41 -20.22 17.97
CA GLY A 35 -11.43 -20.89 19.28
C GLY A 35 -10.34 -20.41 20.24
N ALA A 36 -9.16 -20.05 19.71
CA ALA A 36 -8.06 -19.49 20.50
C ALA A 36 -8.39 -18.14 21.17
N GLU A 37 -9.30 -17.35 20.57
CA GLU A 37 -9.71 -16.06 21.15
C GLU A 37 -10.74 -16.19 22.28
N GLY A 38 -11.11 -17.43 22.63
CA GLY A 38 -11.86 -17.78 23.82
C GLY A 38 -13.21 -17.06 23.91
N SER A 39 -13.39 -16.26 24.96
CA SER A 39 -14.66 -15.57 25.25
C SER A 39 -14.98 -14.39 24.31
N ASN A 40 -14.06 -13.99 23.43
CA ASN A 40 -14.25 -12.88 22.50
C ASN A 40 -13.91 -13.29 21.05
N PRO A 41 -14.70 -14.17 20.41
CA PRO A 41 -14.47 -14.62 19.03
C PRO A 41 -14.48 -13.46 18.01
N TRP A 42 -15.14 -12.34 18.35
CA TRP A 42 -15.13 -11.12 17.55
C TRP A 42 -13.74 -10.51 17.35
N ARG A 43 -12.75 -10.85 18.19
CA ARG A 43 -11.37 -10.37 18.03
C ARG A 43 -10.70 -10.92 16.76
N TYR A 44 -11.11 -12.11 16.31
CA TYR A 44 -10.64 -12.70 15.05
C TYR A 44 -10.87 -11.76 13.86
N PHE A 45 -12.07 -11.19 13.75
CA PHE A 45 -12.48 -10.31 12.64
C PHE A 45 -11.86 -8.91 12.70
N LYS A 46 -11.22 -8.52 13.81
CA LYS A 46 -10.47 -7.26 13.89
C LYS A 46 -9.12 -7.32 13.16
N ASN A 47 -8.58 -8.52 12.93
CA ASN A 47 -7.35 -8.68 12.16
C ASN A 47 -7.68 -8.75 10.65
N GLY A 48 -7.24 -7.75 9.88
CA GLY A 48 -7.52 -7.67 8.44
C GLY A 48 -7.08 -8.89 7.63
N TRP A 49 -6.01 -9.59 8.03
CA TRP A 49 -5.56 -10.81 7.33
C TRP A 49 -6.44 -12.02 7.64
N ASN A 50 -6.91 -12.14 8.88
CA ASN A 50 -7.87 -13.17 9.25
C ASN A 50 -9.21 -12.95 8.55
N LEU A 51 -9.67 -11.70 8.47
CA LEU A 51 -10.88 -11.33 7.73
C LEU A 51 -10.73 -11.65 6.24
N PHE A 52 -9.58 -11.35 5.64
CA PHE A 52 -9.27 -11.68 4.25
C PHE A 52 -9.29 -13.19 3.99
N ASP A 53 -8.60 -13.99 4.82
CA ASP A 53 -8.58 -15.46 4.69
C ASP A 53 -9.99 -16.06 4.84
N PHE A 54 -10.78 -15.53 5.79
CA PHE A 54 -12.18 -15.91 5.98
C PHE A 54 -13.01 -15.67 4.73
N PHE A 55 -12.93 -14.48 4.12
CA PHE A 55 -13.64 -14.19 2.86
C PHE A 55 -13.26 -15.14 1.74
N ILE A 56 -11.98 -15.47 1.58
CA ILE A 56 -11.55 -16.40 0.53
C ILE A 56 -12.09 -17.81 0.80
N VAL A 57 -12.07 -18.29 2.06
CA VAL A 57 -12.62 -19.61 2.40
C VAL A 57 -14.13 -19.65 2.12
N VAL A 58 -14.87 -18.60 2.50
CA VAL A 58 -16.31 -18.49 2.23
C VAL A 58 -16.58 -18.47 0.72
N ALA A 59 -15.82 -17.67 -0.05
CA ALA A 59 -15.96 -17.60 -1.50
C ALA A 59 -15.69 -18.94 -2.21
N LEU A 60 -14.83 -19.79 -1.64
CA LEU A 60 -14.56 -21.14 -2.15
C LEU A 60 -15.63 -22.17 -1.74
N LEU A 61 -16.35 -21.93 -0.64
CA LEU A 61 -17.35 -22.85 -0.11
C LEU A 61 -18.74 -22.65 -0.75
N LEU A 62 -19.04 -21.44 -1.24
CA LEU A 62 -20.35 -21.10 -1.81
C LEU A 62 -20.65 -21.93 -3.08
N PRO A 63 -21.67 -22.82 -3.05
CA PRO A 63 -22.16 -23.49 -4.25
C PRO A 63 -23.18 -22.57 -4.92
N ILE A 64 -22.81 -21.92 -6.02
CA ILE A 64 -23.70 -20.97 -6.70
C ILE A 64 -24.09 -21.53 -8.07
N ASP A 65 -25.38 -21.39 -8.39
CA ASP A 65 -26.03 -21.87 -9.59
C ASP A 65 -25.51 -21.26 -10.91
N ASN A 66 -25.82 -21.99 -11.98
CA ASN A 66 -25.29 -22.01 -13.36
C ASN A 66 -24.89 -20.68 -14.04
N GLN A 67 -25.39 -19.51 -13.63
CA GLN A 67 -25.10 -18.25 -14.34
C GLN A 67 -23.79 -17.57 -13.92
N TYR A 68 -23.29 -17.84 -12.71
CA TYR A 68 -22.05 -17.22 -12.20
C TYR A 68 -20.87 -18.20 -12.12
N PHE A 69 -21.04 -19.41 -12.66
CA PHE A 69 -20.07 -20.51 -12.51
C PHE A 69 -18.66 -20.16 -13.03
N ILE A 70 -18.56 -19.37 -14.10
CA ILE A 70 -17.27 -18.96 -14.69
C ILE A 70 -16.53 -17.97 -13.77
N VAL A 71 -17.24 -16.98 -13.24
CA VAL A 71 -16.66 -15.96 -12.35
C VAL A 71 -16.17 -16.60 -11.05
N LEU A 72 -16.91 -17.56 -10.51
CA LEU A 72 -16.52 -18.27 -9.29
C LEU A 72 -15.36 -19.25 -9.52
N ARG A 73 -15.28 -19.83 -10.72
CA ARG A 73 -14.09 -20.58 -11.14
C ARG A 73 -12.86 -19.67 -11.16
N MET A 74 -13.00 -18.41 -11.57
CA MET A 74 -11.93 -17.41 -11.47
C MET A 74 -11.63 -17.01 -10.02
N LEU A 75 -12.63 -16.95 -9.12
CA LEU A 75 -12.38 -16.69 -7.69
C LEU A 75 -11.49 -17.75 -7.04
N ARG A 76 -11.38 -18.96 -7.60
CA ARG A 76 -10.41 -19.96 -7.13
C ARG A 76 -8.97 -19.46 -7.23
N LEU A 77 -8.66 -18.57 -8.18
CA LEU A 77 -7.35 -17.93 -8.29
C LEU A 77 -7.04 -17.05 -7.07
N LEU A 78 -8.05 -16.59 -6.34
CA LEU A 78 -7.83 -15.80 -5.11
C LEU A 78 -7.07 -16.59 -4.04
N ARG A 79 -7.09 -17.93 -4.08
CA ARG A 79 -6.27 -18.76 -3.18
C ARG A 79 -4.77 -18.45 -3.30
N VAL A 80 -4.29 -17.97 -4.45
CA VAL A 80 -2.90 -17.54 -4.63
C VAL A 80 -2.60 -16.31 -3.76
N PHE A 81 -3.57 -15.41 -3.57
CA PHE A 81 -3.40 -14.27 -2.67
C PHE A 81 -3.31 -14.67 -1.19
N ARG A 82 -3.71 -15.89 -0.81
CA ARG A 82 -3.40 -16.43 0.53
C ARG A 82 -1.91 -16.57 0.78
N LEU A 83 -1.07 -16.58 -0.27
CA LEU A 83 0.37 -16.49 -0.11
C LEU A 83 0.78 -15.20 0.61
N ILE A 84 0.03 -14.12 0.39
CA ILE A 84 0.27 -12.83 1.07
C ILE A 84 -0.05 -12.95 2.56
N SER A 85 -1.18 -13.58 2.94
CA SER A 85 -1.52 -13.81 4.35
C SER A 85 -0.62 -14.85 5.02
N ALA A 86 -0.16 -15.87 4.29
CA ALA A 86 0.74 -16.91 4.78
C ALA A 86 2.19 -16.42 4.99
N LEU A 87 2.65 -15.43 4.21
CA LEU A 87 4.03 -14.91 4.27
C LEU A 87 4.09 -13.53 4.93
N PRO A 88 4.54 -13.41 6.20
CA PRO A 88 4.64 -12.14 6.91
C PRO A 88 5.46 -11.08 6.16
N ARG A 89 6.50 -11.51 5.42
CA ARG A 89 7.31 -10.60 4.59
C ARG A 89 6.50 -9.92 3.49
N LEU A 90 5.59 -10.64 2.82
CA LEU A 90 4.71 -10.06 1.80
C LEU A 90 3.69 -9.10 2.44
N GLN A 91 3.18 -9.44 3.63
CA GLN A 91 2.27 -8.56 4.36
C GLN A 91 2.90 -7.21 4.66
N ILE A 92 4.19 -7.18 5.06
CA ILE A 92 4.92 -5.94 5.34
C ILE A 92 5.00 -5.07 4.08
N LEU A 93 5.33 -5.67 2.92
CA LEU A 93 5.40 -4.95 1.66
C LEU A 93 4.03 -4.36 1.25
N VAL A 94 2.97 -5.17 1.31
CA VAL A 94 1.62 -4.71 0.97
C VAL A 94 1.16 -3.61 1.93
N ARG A 95 1.41 -3.76 3.24
CA ARG A 95 1.07 -2.72 4.23
C ARG A 95 1.84 -1.43 4.00
N ALA A 96 3.11 -1.50 3.63
CA ALA A 96 3.91 -0.32 3.30
C ALA A 96 3.32 0.43 2.08
N LEU A 97 2.94 -0.31 1.02
CA LEU A 97 2.27 0.27 -0.14
C LEU A 97 0.91 0.87 0.19
N LEU A 98 0.09 0.17 1.00
CA LEU A 98 -1.22 0.67 1.39
C LEU A 98 -1.14 1.87 2.33
N LYS A 99 -0.08 1.98 3.15
CA LYS A 99 0.16 3.12 4.04
C LYS A 99 0.53 4.40 3.27
N SER A 100 1.13 4.29 2.09
CA SER A 100 1.51 5.44 1.26
C SER A 100 0.38 5.95 0.35
N LEU A 101 -0.68 5.17 0.11
CA LEU A 101 -1.82 5.61 -0.71
C LEU A 101 -2.57 6.84 -0.15
N PRO A 102 -2.90 6.92 1.16
CA PRO A 102 -3.70 8.03 1.69
C PRO A 102 -3.05 9.40 1.58
N SER A 103 -1.71 9.49 1.64
CA SER A 103 -0.99 10.77 1.57
C SER A 103 -1.15 11.46 0.20
N MET A 104 -1.64 10.72 -0.81
CA MET A 104 -1.83 11.21 -2.18
C MET A 104 -3.30 11.22 -2.62
N GLY A 105 -4.24 11.03 -1.70
CA GLY A 105 -5.67 10.93 -2.03
C GLY A 105 -6.20 12.12 -2.83
N TYR A 106 -5.76 13.34 -2.53
CA TYR A 106 -6.15 14.55 -3.27
C TYR A 106 -5.61 14.60 -4.69
N VAL A 107 -4.37 14.15 -4.92
CA VAL A 107 -3.76 14.09 -6.26
C VAL A 107 -4.46 13.03 -7.10
N PHE A 108 -4.77 11.88 -6.49
CA PHE A 108 -5.57 10.83 -7.14
C PHE A 108 -6.98 11.33 -7.49
N LEU A 109 -7.65 12.03 -6.58
CA LEU A 109 -8.97 12.65 -6.84
C LEU A 109 -8.89 13.63 -8.02
N LEU A 110 -7.86 14.47 -8.06
CA LEU A 110 -7.63 15.40 -9.16
C LEU A 110 -7.46 14.66 -10.50
N LEU A 111 -6.71 13.56 -10.50
CA LEU A 111 -6.56 12.70 -11.69
C LEU A 111 -7.92 12.12 -12.12
N CYS A 112 -8.72 11.59 -11.19
CA CYS A 112 -10.06 11.08 -11.50
C CYS A 112 -10.98 12.17 -12.08
N ILE A 113 -10.92 13.40 -11.57
CA ILE A 113 -11.69 14.53 -12.10
C ILE A 113 -11.23 14.87 -13.52
N LEU A 114 -9.92 14.90 -13.79
CA LEU A 114 -9.37 15.11 -15.12
C LEU A 114 -9.90 14.05 -16.11
N PHE A 115 -9.81 12.77 -15.72
CA PHE A 115 -10.33 11.64 -16.49
C PHE A 115 -11.83 11.75 -16.77
N TYR A 116 -12.62 12.16 -15.79
CA TYR A 116 -14.05 12.31 -15.96
C TYR A 116 -14.38 13.45 -16.94
N ILE A 117 -13.76 14.62 -16.78
CA ILE A 117 -14.00 15.78 -17.65
C ILE A 117 -13.61 15.46 -19.09
N TYR A 118 -12.39 14.94 -19.30
CA TYR A 118 -11.94 14.57 -20.64
C TYR A 118 -12.70 13.37 -21.20
N GLY A 119 -13.13 12.42 -20.38
CA GLY A 119 -13.92 11.26 -20.81
C GLY A 119 -15.29 11.67 -21.33
N VAL A 120 -15.97 12.57 -20.61
CA VAL A 120 -17.23 13.16 -21.07
C VAL A 120 -17.01 14.00 -22.34
N ALA A 121 -16.01 14.87 -22.35
CA ALA A 121 -15.71 15.71 -23.52
C ALA A 121 -15.36 14.87 -24.76
N GLY A 122 -14.51 13.85 -24.63
CA GLY A 122 -14.15 12.94 -25.72
C GLY A 122 -15.34 12.17 -26.26
N THR A 123 -16.26 11.73 -25.38
CA THR A 123 -17.51 11.10 -25.80
C THR A 123 -18.35 12.05 -26.67
N PHE A 124 -18.50 13.32 -26.26
CA PHE A 124 -19.29 14.29 -27.04
C PHE A 124 -18.59 14.76 -28.32
N LEU A 125 -17.27 14.85 -28.33
CA LEU A 125 -16.50 15.38 -29.46
C LEU A 125 -16.20 14.33 -30.52
N PHE A 126 -16.01 13.07 -30.11
CA PHE A 126 -15.40 12.05 -30.97
C PHE A 126 -16.23 10.76 -31.12
N ALA A 127 -17.37 10.58 -30.42
CA ALA A 127 -18.14 9.34 -30.52
C ALA A 127 -18.56 8.98 -31.94
N ASP A 128 -18.90 9.97 -32.77
CA ASP A 128 -19.35 9.73 -34.15
C ASP A 128 -18.18 9.34 -35.07
N ASN A 129 -17.02 9.99 -34.91
CA ASN A 129 -15.82 9.71 -35.69
C ASN A 129 -15.07 8.45 -35.18
N ASP A 130 -15.11 8.16 -33.89
CA ASP A 130 -14.40 7.02 -33.29
C ASP A 130 -15.30 6.29 -32.27
N PRO A 131 -16.24 5.46 -32.76
CA PRO A 131 -17.12 4.69 -31.89
C PRO A 131 -16.39 3.62 -31.08
N ILE A 132 -15.20 3.19 -31.51
CA ILE A 132 -14.41 2.16 -30.81
C ILE A 132 -13.93 2.71 -29.47
N HIS A 133 -13.38 3.92 -29.46
CA HIS A 133 -12.75 4.52 -28.29
C HIS A 133 -13.68 5.46 -27.52
N PHE A 134 -14.63 6.13 -28.18
CA PHE A 134 -15.37 7.24 -27.58
C PHE A 134 -16.90 7.09 -27.58
N SER A 135 -17.47 5.96 -28.02
CA SER A 135 -18.95 5.78 -28.04
C SER A 135 -19.64 5.79 -26.67
N SER A 136 -18.89 5.62 -25.58
CA SER A 136 -19.46 5.65 -24.23
C SER A 136 -18.42 6.10 -23.22
N LEU A 137 -18.85 6.70 -22.11
CA LEU A 137 -17.95 7.19 -21.07
C LEU A 137 -16.94 6.14 -20.58
N PRO A 138 -17.29 4.86 -20.33
CA PRO A 138 -16.31 3.85 -19.92
C PRO A 138 -15.24 3.57 -20.98
N LYS A 139 -15.62 3.56 -22.27
CA LYS A 139 -14.65 3.42 -23.37
C LYS A 139 -13.74 4.63 -23.45
N SER A 140 -14.31 5.85 -23.35
CA SER A 140 -13.54 7.09 -23.35
C SER A 140 -12.53 7.13 -22.20
N ILE A 141 -12.95 6.71 -20.99
CA ILE A 141 -12.07 6.58 -19.82
C ILE A 141 -10.95 5.56 -20.06
N LEU A 142 -11.26 4.41 -20.68
CA LEU A 142 -10.26 3.38 -21.01
C LEU A 142 -9.25 3.89 -22.04
N SER A 143 -9.71 4.57 -23.08
CA SER A 143 -8.86 5.19 -24.11
C SER A 143 -7.98 6.29 -23.50
N LEU A 144 -8.52 7.12 -22.60
CA LEU A 144 -7.73 8.10 -21.87
C LEU A 144 -6.74 7.46 -20.87
N PHE A 145 -7.03 6.27 -20.36
CA PHE A 145 -6.08 5.51 -19.55
C PHE A 145 -4.89 5.06 -20.40
N GLN A 146 -5.14 4.58 -21.62
CA GLN A 146 -4.09 4.30 -22.60
C GLN A 146 -3.24 5.57 -22.87
N VAL A 147 -3.89 6.69 -23.14
CA VAL A 147 -3.23 7.98 -23.41
C VAL A 147 -2.39 8.47 -22.24
N VAL A 148 -2.86 8.37 -20.99
CA VAL A 148 -2.08 8.85 -19.83
C VAL A 148 -0.82 8.00 -19.61
N THR A 149 -0.84 6.73 -20.02
CA THR A 149 0.35 5.86 -20.03
C THR A 149 1.29 6.13 -21.21
N LEU A 150 0.97 7.14 -22.04
CA LEU A 150 1.71 7.56 -23.24
C LEU A 150 1.81 6.46 -24.31
N GLU A 151 0.86 5.52 -24.30
CA GLU A 151 0.77 4.44 -25.28
C GLU A 151 -0.34 4.77 -26.28
N GLY A 152 -0.07 4.58 -27.59
CA GLY A 152 -1.06 4.78 -28.66
C GLY A 152 -1.69 6.18 -28.80
N TRP A 153 -1.24 7.17 -28.01
CA TRP A 153 -1.95 8.47 -27.92
C TRP A 153 -1.91 9.29 -29.20
N THR A 154 -0.85 9.15 -29.99
CA THR A 154 -0.73 9.80 -31.30
C THR A 154 -1.71 9.21 -32.30
N ASP A 155 -1.97 7.90 -32.23
CA ASP A 155 -2.88 7.23 -33.15
C ASP A 155 -4.32 7.66 -32.87
N LEU A 156 -4.72 7.70 -31.59
CA LEU A 156 -6.00 8.26 -31.17
C LEU A 156 -6.16 9.72 -31.61
N MET A 157 -5.10 10.53 -31.49
CA MET A 157 -5.10 11.92 -31.96
C MET A 157 -5.23 12.00 -33.49
N TYR A 158 -4.50 11.18 -34.24
CA TYR A 158 -4.52 11.16 -35.70
C TYR A 158 -5.86 10.68 -36.25
N ILE A 159 -6.54 9.73 -35.60
CA ILE A 159 -7.90 9.31 -35.96
C ILE A 159 -8.86 10.50 -35.86
N GLN A 160 -8.76 11.33 -34.82
CA GLN A 160 -9.61 12.51 -34.70
C GLN A 160 -9.19 13.65 -35.64
N MET A 161 -7.89 13.77 -35.92
CA MET A 161 -7.34 14.82 -36.76
C MET A 161 -7.64 14.62 -38.24
N TYR A 162 -7.47 13.40 -38.74
CA TYR A 162 -7.66 13.07 -40.15
C TYR A 162 -9.03 12.44 -40.45
N GLY A 163 -9.76 12.03 -39.42
CA GLY A 163 -11.01 11.28 -39.54
C GLY A 163 -10.76 9.78 -39.73
N CYS A 164 -11.65 8.95 -39.20
CA CYS A 164 -11.49 7.48 -39.21
C CYS A 164 -11.45 6.87 -40.62
N GLU A 165 -11.98 7.54 -41.64
CA GLU A 165 -11.92 7.07 -43.03
C GLU A 165 -10.50 7.14 -43.60
N ARG A 166 -9.72 8.16 -43.20
CA ARG A 166 -8.40 8.43 -43.76
C ARG A 166 -7.27 7.90 -42.89
N TYR A 167 -7.49 7.87 -41.59
CA TYR A 167 -6.58 7.32 -40.60
C TYR A 167 -7.44 6.67 -39.52
N GLY A 168 -7.66 5.35 -39.67
CA GLY A 168 -8.62 4.59 -38.89
C GLY A 168 -8.02 3.31 -38.37
N TYR A 169 -8.77 2.22 -38.49
CA TYR A 169 -8.40 0.93 -37.92
C TYR A 169 -8.12 -0.06 -39.04
N ASP A 170 -6.97 -0.73 -38.95
CA ASP A 170 -6.63 -1.79 -39.91
C ASP A 170 -7.49 -3.03 -39.65
N GLY A 171 -8.24 -3.46 -40.67
CA GLY A 171 -9.02 -4.70 -40.66
C GLY A 171 -10.38 -4.63 -39.96
N ILE A 172 -10.80 -3.45 -39.50
CA ILE A 172 -12.15 -3.19 -38.94
C ILE A 172 -12.70 -1.82 -39.39
N GLU A 173 -12.42 -1.44 -40.63
CA GLU A 173 -12.79 -0.16 -41.23
C GLU A 173 -14.31 0.09 -41.21
N GLU A 174 -15.12 -0.97 -41.23
CA GLU A 174 -16.60 -0.93 -41.20
C GLU A 174 -17.17 -0.28 -39.91
N LEU A 175 -16.39 -0.19 -38.83
CA LEU A 175 -16.79 0.46 -37.58
C LEU A 175 -16.73 2.00 -37.66
N CYS A 176 -16.09 2.55 -38.70
CA CYS A 176 -16.09 3.97 -39.01
C CYS A 176 -17.40 4.34 -39.72
N THR A 177 -18.43 4.70 -38.96
CA THR A 177 -19.77 4.96 -39.52
C THR A 177 -19.97 6.41 -39.93
N ASN A 178 -19.45 7.37 -39.17
CA ASN A 178 -19.65 8.81 -39.40
C ASN A 178 -18.30 9.56 -39.31
N PRO A 179 -17.42 9.42 -40.31
CA PRO A 179 -16.11 10.05 -40.30
C PRO A 179 -16.23 11.57 -40.24
N SER A 180 -15.52 12.18 -39.30
CA SER A 180 -15.44 13.64 -39.13
C SER A 180 -14.04 14.03 -38.67
N ALA A 181 -13.30 14.67 -39.57
CA ALA A 181 -11.97 15.18 -39.27
C ALA A 181 -12.06 16.50 -38.48
N SER A 182 -11.39 16.57 -37.33
CA SER A 182 -11.33 17.76 -36.49
C SER A 182 -9.88 18.09 -36.08
N PRO A 183 -9.04 18.57 -37.01
CA PRO A 183 -7.59 18.70 -36.79
C PRO A 183 -7.20 19.50 -35.56
N LEU A 184 -7.78 20.67 -35.39
CA LEU A 184 -7.45 21.55 -34.27
C LEU A 184 -7.95 20.98 -32.93
N ILE A 185 -9.17 20.47 -32.91
CA ILE A 185 -9.80 19.95 -31.68
C ILE A 185 -9.08 18.67 -31.22
N GLY A 186 -8.77 17.76 -32.14
CA GLY A 186 -8.01 16.54 -31.84
C GLY A 186 -6.65 16.88 -31.23
N VAL A 187 -5.84 17.72 -31.87
CA VAL A 187 -4.51 18.10 -31.35
C VAL A 187 -4.63 18.76 -29.98
N LEU A 188 -5.51 19.75 -29.82
CA LEU A 188 -5.66 20.45 -28.54
C LEU A 188 -6.13 19.52 -27.42
N PHE A 189 -7.07 18.62 -27.71
CA PHE A 189 -7.59 17.68 -26.73
C PHE A 189 -6.50 16.72 -26.23
N PHE A 190 -5.83 16.01 -27.13
CA PHE A 190 -4.86 14.98 -26.72
C PHE A 190 -3.58 15.60 -26.15
N VAL A 191 -3.04 16.66 -26.75
CA VAL A 191 -1.82 17.31 -26.23
C VAL A 191 -2.07 17.93 -24.86
N SER A 192 -3.21 18.61 -24.65
CA SER A 192 -3.53 19.16 -23.32
C SER A 192 -3.74 18.07 -22.27
N PHE A 193 -4.43 16.98 -22.61
CA PHE A 193 -4.62 15.86 -21.70
C PHE A 193 -3.29 15.18 -21.33
N VAL A 194 -2.41 14.93 -22.32
CA VAL A 194 -1.09 14.35 -22.08
C VAL A 194 -0.26 15.26 -21.17
N MET A 195 -0.23 16.57 -21.44
CA MET A 195 0.51 17.53 -20.61
C MET A 195 0.01 17.56 -19.17
N LEU A 196 -1.31 17.69 -18.96
CA LEU A 196 -1.91 17.73 -17.63
C LEU A 196 -1.79 16.38 -16.90
N GLY A 197 -2.09 15.28 -17.59
CA GLY A 197 -2.05 13.93 -17.06
C GLY A 197 -0.63 13.49 -16.68
N ALA A 198 0.37 13.78 -17.53
CA ALA A 198 1.76 13.51 -17.21
C ALA A 198 2.24 14.35 -16.02
N MET A 199 1.91 15.64 -15.96
CA MET A 199 2.26 16.50 -14.83
C MET A 199 1.67 15.97 -13.51
N ILE A 200 0.40 15.58 -13.50
CA ILE A 200 -0.26 15.03 -12.31
C ILE A 200 0.35 13.67 -11.92
N THR A 201 0.61 12.80 -12.89
CA THR A 201 1.21 11.47 -12.65
C THR A 201 2.62 11.58 -12.08
N ILE A 202 3.43 12.52 -12.60
CA ILE A 202 4.76 12.80 -12.06
C ILE A 202 4.63 13.35 -10.63
N ASN A 203 3.72 14.29 -10.37
CA ASN A 203 3.50 14.82 -9.03
C ASN A 203 3.05 13.75 -8.03
N LEU A 204 2.27 12.76 -8.47
CA LEU A 204 1.90 11.59 -7.67
C LEU A 204 3.15 10.77 -7.30
N PHE A 205 4.01 10.48 -8.26
CA PHE A 205 5.24 9.70 -8.03
C PHE A 205 6.22 10.44 -7.11
N VAL A 206 6.44 11.73 -7.35
CA VAL A 206 7.26 12.60 -6.50
C VAL A 206 6.68 12.62 -5.09
N GLY A 207 5.37 12.79 -4.94
CA GLY A 207 4.70 12.77 -3.66
C GLY A 207 4.94 11.47 -2.89
N ILE A 208 4.78 10.30 -3.53
CA ILE A 208 5.02 9.00 -2.89
C ILE A 208 6.48 8.87 -2.44
N ILE A 209 7.43 9.24 -3.30
CA ILE A 209 8.86 9.17 -2.96
C ILE A 209 9.19 10.10 -1.80
N THR A 210 8.74 11.36 -1.86
CA THR A 210 8.98 12.34 -0.79
C THR A 210 8.36 11.88 0.52
N SER A 211 7.12 11.38 0.52
CA SER A 211 6.48 10.85 1.72
C SER A 211 7.30 9.72 2.34
N ASN A 212 7.77 8.75 1.54
CA ASN A 212 8.58 7.64 2.03
C ASN A 212 9.95 8.10 2.57
N ILE A 213 10.61 9.04 1.89
CA ILE A 213 11.87 9.62 2.34
C ILE A 213 11.68 10.40 3.63
N THR A 214 10.63 11.23 3.73
CA THR A 214 10.31 12.00 4.93
C THR A 214 10.01 11.08 6.11
N ASP A 215 9.22 10.03 5.90
CA ASP A 215 8.95 9.02 6.94
C ASP A 215 10.24 8.34 7.41
N SER A 216 11.10 7.93 6.48
CA SER A 216 12.40 7.31 6.80
C SER A 216 13.31 8.27 7.58
N VAL A 217 13.39 9.54 7.16
CA VAL A 217 14.19 10.58 7.85
C VAL A 217 13.65 10.87 9.25
N ASN A 218 12.33 10.89 9.42
CA ASN A 218 11.70 11.10 10.73
C ASN A 218 12.00 9.95 11.68
N GLU A 219 11.99 8.70 11.19
CA GLU A 219 12.38 7.52 11.96
C GLU A 219 13.86 7.61 12.40
N PHE A 220 14.78 7.96 11.48
CA PHE A 220 16.19 8.17 11.82
C PHE A 220 16.41 9.28 12.86
N LYS A 221 15.69 10.41 12.75
CA LYS A 221 15.77 11.51 13.72
C LYS A 221 15.29 11.07 15.10
N GLN A 222 14.15 10.38 15.18
CA GLN A 222 13.63 9.86 16.46
C GLN A 222 14.61 8.91 17.13
N ASP A 223 15.29 8.07 16.35
CA ASP A 223 16.30 7.16 16.89
C ASP A 223 17.57 7.87 17.35
N GLN A 224 17.97 8.96 16.69
CA GLN A 224 19.05 9.82 17.18
C GLN A 224 18.66 10.57 18.46
N ASP A 225 17.46 11.13 18.52
CA ASP A 225 16.95 11.85 19.70
C ASP A 225 16.86 10.91 20.91
N LYS A 226 16.37 9.67 20.72
CA LYS A 226 16.37 8.63 21.78
C LYS A 226 17.78 8.29 22.27
N LYS A 227 18.77 8.23 21.36
CA LYS A 227 20.17 7.98 21.74
C LYS A 227 20.75 9.16 22.51
N LEU A 228 20.48 10.39 22.06
CA LEU A 228 20.92 11.61 22.74
C LEU A 228 20.29 11.70 24.14
N ASP A 229 18.99 11.46 24.27
CA ASP A 229 18.28 11.41 25.56
C ASP A 229 18.86 10.36 26.50
N LYS A 230 19.26 9.20 25.97
CA LYS A 230 19.89 8.15 26.77
C LYS A 230 21.26 8.62 27.28
N VAL A 231 22.08 9.24 26.44
CA VAL A 231 23.39 9.80 26.83
C VAL A 231 23.21 10.91 27.86
N LEU A 232 22.25 11.81 27.68
CA LEU A 232 21.95 12.89 28.64
C LEU A 232 21.49 12.33 29.99
N LYS A 233 20.69 11.26 30.01
CA LYS A 233 20.28 10.58 31.25
C LYS A 233 21.46 9.92 31.96
N GLU A 234 22.32 9.23 31.23
CA GLU A 234 23.54 8.60 31.76
C GLU A 234 24.48 9.68 32.34
N GLN A 235 24.68 10.79 31.65
CA GLN A 235 25.51 11.91 32.11
C GLN A 235 24.93 12.57 33.38
N ASN A 236 23.61 12.76 33.44
CA ASN A 236 22.92 13.29 34.61
C ASN A 236 22.95 12.33 35.82
N GLN A 237 22.94 11.02 35.58
CA GLN A 237 23.12 10.04 36.65
C GLN A 237 24.56 10.07 37.16
N PHE A 238 25.54 10.09 36.26
CA PHE A 238 26.95 10.18 36.61
C PHE A 238 27.24 11.44 37.45
N SER A 239 26.73 12.60 37.05
CA SER A 239 26.92 13.85 37.80
C SER A 239 26.29 13.82 39.19
N LYS A 240 25.14 13.14 39.36
CA LYS A 240 24.54 12.90 40.69
C LYS A 240 25.42 12.01 41.56
N VAL A 241 25.97 10.93 41.00
CA VAL A 241 26.86 10.02 41.74
C VAL A 241 28.12 10.75 42.20
N SER A 242 28.80 11.49 41.31
CA SER A 242 29.99 12.26 41.69
C SER A 242 29.70 13.31 42.79
N ARG A 243 28.50 13.91 42.79
CA ARG A 243 28.09 14.85 43.85
C ARG A 243 27.87 14.15 45.20
N LEU A 244 27.30 12.95 45.21
CA LEU A 244 27.11 12.14 46.42
C LEU A 244 28.45 11.65 46.99
N GLU A 245 29.38 11.22 46.13
CA GLU A 245 30.75 10.86 46.54
C GLU A 245 31.47 12.03 47.21
N GLY A 246 31.38 13.23 46.62
CA GLY A 246 31.96 14.44 47.22
C GLY A 246 31.36 14.78 48.59
N GLN A 247 30.05 14.61 48.77
CA GLN A 247 29.40 14.79 50.08
C GLN A 247 29.85 13.75 51.11
N LEU A 248 30.00 12.49 50.71
CA LEU A 248 30.48 11.42 51.58
C LEU A 248 31.91 11.69 52.08
N LEU A 249 32.80 12.13 51.19
CA LEU A 249 34.17 12.50 51.55
C LEU A 249 34.19 13.65 52.57
N ALA A 250 33.38 14.68 52.36
CA ALA A 250 33.28 15.80 53.31
C ALA A 250 32.76 15.35 54.68
N ILE A 251 31.78 14.44 54.73
CA ILE A 251 31.26 13.87 55.99
C ILE A 251 32.34 13.03 56.69
N GLN A 252 33.09 12.21 55.95
CA GLN A 252 34.20 11.43 56.52
C GLN A 252 35.27 12.34 57.12
N GLU A 253 35.61 13.44 56.46
CA GLU A 253 36.56 14.42 56.97
C GLU A 253 36.06 15.11 58.24
N GLN A 254 34.79 15.52 58.27
CA GLN A 254 34.15 16.04 59.49
C GLN A 254 34.17 15.04 60.65
N LEU A 255 33.85 13.77 60.40
CA LEU A 255 33.89 12.72 61.43
C LEU A 255 35.30 12.52 61.99
N LYS A 256 36.32 12.55 61.12
CA LYS A 256 37.72 12.44 61.52
C LYS A 256 38.15 13.61 62.40
N ASP A 257 37.76 14.83 62.03
CA ASP A 257 38.09 16.04 62.77
C ASP A 257 37.40 16.06 64.15
N MET A 258 36.14 15.62 64.19
CA MET A 258 35.35 15.47 65.42
C MET A 258 35.94 14.40 66.34
N ASN A 259 36.42 13.28 65.80
CA ASN A 259 37.10 12.25 66.59
C ASN A 259 38.44 12.76 67.15
N SER A 260 39.20 13.54 66.38
CA SER A 260 40.43 14.17 66.87
C SER A 260 40.17 15.17 68.01
N SER A 261 39.03 15.87 67.96
CA SER A 261 38.61 16.79 69.02
C SER A 261 38.22 16.03 70.29
N LEU A 262 37.56 14.88 70.16
CA LEU A 262 37.25 14.00 71.29
C LEU A 262 38.51 13.41 71.94
N GLU A 263 39.52 13.02 71.15
CA GLU A 263 40.80 12.56 71.70
C GLU A 263 41.52 13.65 72.49
N ARG A 264 41.55 14.90 71.98
CA ARG A 264 42.14 16.05 72.71
C ARG A 264 41.45 16.31 74.04
N ILE A 265 40.11 16.32 74.06
CA ILE A 265 39.35 16.48 75.30
C ILE A 265 39.61 15.32 76.26
N ARG A 266 39.73 14.09 75.74
CA ARG A 266 40.02 12.92 76.57
C ARG A 266 41.42 12.98 77.20
N THR A 267 42.43 13.47 76.48
CA THR A 267 43.76 13.69 77.05
C THR A 267 43.76 14.82 78.07
N ASP A 268 43.04 15.92 77.80
CA ASP A 268 42.92 17.05 78.75
C ASP A 268 42.23 16.64 80.07
N ILE A 269 41.30 15.67 80.01
CA ILE A 269 40.61 15.12 81.19
C ILE A 269 41.49 14.11 81.95
N SER A 270 42.45 13.42 81.30
CA SER A 270 43.33 12.46 82.00
C SER A 270 44.55 13.09 82.68
N ASP A 271 44.86 14.35 82.37
CA ASP A 271 45.93 15.13 83.00
C ASP A 271 45.47 15.89 84.27
N TYR A 272 44.24 15.66 84.73
CA TYR A 272 43.65 16.14 86.00
C TYR A 272 43.43 14.99 86.97
#